data_AF-A0A840YQE7-F1
#
_entry.id   AF-A0A840YQE7-F1
#
_cell.length_a   1.000
_cell.length_b   1.000
_cell.length_c   1.000
_cell.angle_alpha   90.00
_cell.angle_beta   90.00
_cell.angle_gamma   90.00
#
_symmetry.space_group_name_H-M   'P 1'
#
loop_
_entity.id
_entity.type
_entity.pdbx_description
1 polymer ?
#
loop_
_entity_poly.entity_id
_entity_poly.type
_entity_poly.pdbx_seq_one_letter_code
_entity_poly.pdbx_strand_id
1 'polypeptide(L)'
;MAIKTSSAKAKGRNLQKKVRDAVLAKYPELTEDDVRSCPMGSNGEDIQLSTAAKQAFPYSIECKARAKIALVYDALEQARSQNDLTPVAVIKADRKEPLVVLTLEAFMTLTK
;
A
#
# COMPACT_ATOMS: atom_id res chain seq x y z
N MET A 1 -1.22 18.17 -20.64
CA MET A 1 -2.08 17.09 -21.14
C MET A 1 -2.32 16.06 -20.04
N ALA A 2 -3.55 15.57 -19.89
CA ALA A 2 -3.86 14.47 -18.98
C ALA A 2 -3.18 13.18 -19.45
N ILE A 3 -2.68 12.37 -18.51
CA ILE A 3 -2.05 11.09 -18.85
C ILE A 3 -3.11 10.09 -19.34
N LYS A 4 -2.70 9.14 -20.19
CA LYS A 4 -3.59 8.04 -20.60
C LYS A 4 -4.04 7.24 -19.36
N THR A 5 -5.30 6.82 -19.35
CA THR A 5 -5.87 6.00 -18.26
C THR A 5 -5.05 4.72 -18.01
N SER A 6 -4.55 4.09 -19.07
CA SER A 6 -3.67 2.91 -18.96
C SER A 6 -2.36 3.22 -18.25
N SER A 7 -1.75 4.37 -18.54
CA SER A 7 -0.54 4.85 -17.84
C SER A 7 -0.83 5.19 -16.38
N ALA A 8 -1.99 5.78 -16.08
CA ALA A 8 -2.40 6.05 -14.70
C ALA A 8 -2.55 4.75 -13.89
N LYS A 9 -3.23 3.74 -14.45
CA LYS A 9 -3.38 2.43 -13.83
C LYS A 9 -2.03 1.71 -13.69
N ALA A 10 -1.12 1.85 -14.66
CA ALA A 10 0.22 1.28 -14.58
C ALA A 10 1.03 1.85 -13.42
N LYS A 11 0.94 3.16 -13.14
CA LYS A 11 1.58 3.78 -11.98
C LYS A 11 1.11 3.16 -10.66
N GLY A 12 -0.20 2.97 -10.49
CA GLY A 12 -0.78 2.32 -9.32
C GLY A 12 -0.28 0.88 -9.15
N ARG A 13 -0.40 0.06 -10.21
CA ARG A 13 0.11 -1.32 -10.20
C ARG A 13 1.58 -1.42 -9.83
N ASN A 14 2.41 -0.55 -10.37
CA ASN A 14 3.85 -0.57 -10.08
C ASN A 14 4.15 -0.20 -8.62
N LEU A 15 3.35 0.68 -8.01
CA LEU A 15 3.48 0.99 -6.58
C LEU A 15 3.06 -0.20 -5.73
N GLN A 16 1.92 -0.82 -6.02
CA GLN A 16 1.46 -2.03 -5.31
C GLN A 16 2.49 -3.16 -5.38
N LYS A 17 3.03 -3.45 -6.58
CA LYS A 17 4.11 -4.43 -6.76
C LYS A 17 5.34 -4.09 -5.92
N LYS A 18 5.75 -2.82 -5.90
CA LYS A 18 6.89 -2.38 -5.08
C LYS A 18 6.66 -2.62 -3.59
N VAL A 19 5.44 -2.40 -3.08
CA VAL A 19 5.11 -2.69 -1.69
C VAL A 19 5.17 -4.19 -1.42
N ARG A 20 4.52 -5.01 -2.26
CA ARG A 20 4.59 -6.47 -2.19
C ARG A 20 6.04 -6.95 -2.12
N ASP A 21 6.87 -6.52 -3.06
CA ASP A 21 8.27 -6.94 -3.17
C ASP A 21 9.07 -6.52 -1.94
N ALA A 22 8.79 -5.34 -1.37
CA ALA A 22 9.42 -4.87 -0.14
C ALA A 22 9.05 -5.72 1.08
N VAL A 23 7.78 -6.16 1.18
CA VAL A 23 7.34 -7.08 2.24
C VAL A 23 8.03 -8.43 2.07
N LEU A 24 8.00 -9.03 0.88
CA LEU A 24 8.66 -10.32 0.63
C LEU A 24 10.17 -10.28 0.88
N ALA A 25 10.84 -9.18 0.51
CA ALA A 25 12.26 -9.00 0.80
C ALA A 25 12.56 -8.88 2.31
N LYS A 26 11.61 -8.38 3.10
CA LYS A 26 11.75 -8.20 4.55
C LYS A 26 11.46 -9.48 5.33
N TYR A 27 10.58 -10.33 4.81
CA TYR A 27 10.12 -11.57 5.45
C TYR A 27 10.38 -12.76 4.52
N PRO A 28 11.61 -13.32 4.51
CA PRO A 28 12.01 -14.40 3.60
C PRO A 28 11.20 -15.69 3.75
N GLU A 29 10.48 -15.86 4.86
CA GLU A 29 9.56 -16.96 5.11
C GLU A 29 8.23 -16.84 4.35
N LEU A 30 7.88 -15.64 3.87
CA LEU A 30 6.67 -15.39 3.10
C LEU A 30 6.91 -15.61 1.61
N THR A 31 5.90 -16.11 0.91
CA THR A 31 5.93 -16.37 -0.52
C THR A 31 5.03 -15.41 -1.30
N GLU A 32 5.10 -15.43 -2.63
CA GLU A 32 4.14 -14.67 -3.46
C GLU A 32 2.69 -15.07 -3.23
N ASP A 33 2.43 -16.27 -2.69
CA ASP A 33 1.09 -16.68 -2.31
C ASP A 33 0.59 -15.98 -1.04
N ASP A 34 1.51 -15.54 -0.17
CA ASP A 34 1.23 -14.86 1.09
C ASP A 34 1.04 -13.35 0.94
N VAL A 35 1.69 -12.73 -0.05
CA VAL A 35 1.63 -11.29 -0.30
C VAL A 35 1.37 -11.03 -1.78
N ARG A 36 0.17 -10.54 -2.13
CA ARG A 36 -0.26 -10.35 -3.51
C ARG A 36 -0.71 -8.92 -3.77
N SER A 37 -0.26 -8.32 -4.87
CA SER A 37 -0.83 -7.06 -5.36
C SER A 37 -2.11 -7.31 -6.16
N CYS A 38 -3.19 -6.57 -5.89
CA CYS A 38 -4.46 -6.75 -6.59
C CYS A 38 -4.55 -6.00 -7.93
N PRO A 39 -5.33 -6.50 -8.90
CA PRO A 39 -5.60 -5.77 -10.13
C PRO A 39 -6.25 -4.41 -9.86
N MET A 40 -5.78 -3.36 -10.53
CA MET A 40 -6.38 -2.02 -10.43
C MET A 40 -7.85 -2.03 -10.86
N GLY A 41 -8.74 -1.62 -9.95
CA GLY A 41 -10.19 -1.56 -10.16
C GLY A 41 -10.96 -2.75 -9.59
N SER A 42 -10.29 -3.68 -8.93
CA SER A 42 -10.92 -4.67 -8.06
C SER A 42 -11.44 -4.00 -6.79
N ASN A 43 -12.57 -4.49 -6.26
CA ASN A 43 -13.02 -4.14 -4.92
C ASN A 43 -12.16 -4.91 -3.91
N GLY A 44 -11.60 -4.23 -2.91
CA GLY A 44 -10.80 -4.84 -1.85
C GLY A 44 -9.47 -4.14 -1.61
N GLU A 45 -8.60 -4.83 -0.89
CA GLU A 45 -7.25 -4.40 -0.52
C GLU A 45 -6.34 -4.25 -1.74
N ASP A 46 -5.46 -3.24 -1.73
CA ASP A 46 -4.42 -3.09 -2.76
C ASP A 46 -3.34 -4.18 -2.66
N ILE A 47 -3.08 -4.64 -1.44
CA ILE A 47 -2.17 -5.74 -1.10
C ILE A 47 -2.91 -6.76 -0.24
N GLN A 48 -3.15 -7.93 -0.79
CA GLN A 48 -3.72 -9.06 -0.06
C GLN A 48 -2.65 -9.80 0.72
N LEU A 49 -2.95 -10.05 2.00
CA LEU A 49 -2.08 -10.76 2.93
C LEU A 49 -2.74 -12.07 3.39
N SER A 50 -1.99 -13.18 3.38
CA SER A 50 -2.39 -14.43 4.05
C SER A 50 -2.40 -14.25 5.56
N THR A 51 -2.96 -15.23 6.30
CA THR A 51 -2.94 -15.21 7.77
C THR A 51 -1.51 -15.11 8.32
N ALA A 52 -0.55 -15.83 7.73
CA ALA A 52 0.85 -15.76 8.12
C ALA A 52 1.45 -14.38 7.85
N ALA A 53 1.19 -13.81 6.67
CA ALA A 53 1.65 -12.46 6.34
C ALA A 53 1.05 -11.39 7.25
N LYS A 54 -0.23 -11.49 7.64
CA LYS A 54 -0.87 -10.55 8.58
C LYS A 54 -0.24 -10.60 9.97
N GLN A 55 0.22 -11.76 10.42
CA GLN A 55 0.93 -11.89 11.69
C GLN A 55 2.31 -11.23 11.65
N ALA A 56 3.05 -11.39 10.54
CA ALA A 56 4.38 -10.81 10.36
C ALA A 56 4.35 -9.30 10.03
N PHE A 57 3.35 -8.87 9.24
CA PHE A 57 3.17 -7.52 8.71
C PHE A 57 1.71 -7.05 8.90
N PRO A 58 1.33 -6.62 10.13
CA PRO A 58 -0.06 -6.34 10.51
C PRO A 58 -0.55 -4.96 10.07
N TYR A 59 -0.48 -4.68 8.76
CA TYR A 59 -0.90 -3.41 8.18
C TYR A 59 -1.97 -3.59 7.10
N SER A 60 -2.96 -2.70 7.11
CA SER A 60 -3.91 -2.52 6.00
C SER A 60 -3.34 -1.48 5.05
N ILE A 61 -3.20 -1.80 3.76
CA ILE A 61 -2.38 -1.00 2.85
C ILE A 61 -3.22 -0.47 1.69
N GLU A 62 -3.19 0.86 1.53
CA GLU A 62 -3.72 1.55 0.35
C GLU A 62 -2.60 2.28 -0.41
N CYS A 63 -2.52 2.11 -1.73
CA CYS A 63 -1.47 2.63 -2.60
C CYS A 63 -1.98 3.75 -3.51
N LYS A 64 -1.43 4.97 -3.38
CA LYS A 64 -1.75 6.10 -4.29
C LYS A 64 -0.52 6.61 -5.03
N ALA A 65 -0.48 6.39 -6.34
CA ALA A 65 0.54 6.95 -7.23
C ALA A 65 -0.05 8.00 -8.19
N ARG A 66 0.34 9.27 -8.04
CA ARG A 66 -0.18 10.41 -8.83
C ARG A 66 0.92 11.42 -9.14
N ALA A 67 0.69 12.31 -10.10
CA ALA A 67 1.67 13.36 -10.44
C ALA A 67 1.93 14.33 -9.27
N LYS A 68 0.85 14.70 -8.58
CA LYS A 68 0.85 15.37 -7.28
C LYS A 68 0.00 14.54 -6.34
N ILE A 69 0.39 14.46 -5.07
CA ILE A 69 -0.41 13.79 -4.07
C ILE A 69 -1.45 14.77 -3.54
N ALA A 70 -2.70 14.35 -3.62
CA ALA A 70 -3.83 14.90 -2.89
C ALA A 70 -4.55 13.70 -2.26
N LEU A 71 -5.46 13.94 -1.31
CA LEU A 71 -6.32 12.90 -0.72
C LEU A 71 -5.57 11.84 0.10
N VAL A 72 -4.60 12.27 0.92
CA VAL A 72 -3.85 11.38 1.83
C VAL A 72 -4.75 10.82 2.92
N TYR A 73 -5.64 11.65 3.49
CA TYR A 73 -6.62 11.23 4.48
C TYR A 73 -7.60 10.20 3.91
N ASP A 74 -8.12 10.43 2.70
CA ASP A 74 -9.01 9.47 2.03
C ASP A 74 -8.33 8.12 1.82
N ALA A 75 -7.03 8.11 1.49
CA ALA A 75 -6.27 6.86 1.36
C ALA A 75 -6.15 6.11 2.69
N LEU A 76 -5.94 6.82 3.80
CA LEU A 76 -5.92 6.23 5.13
C LEU A 76 -7.30 5.68 5.54
N GLU A 77 -8.38 6.41 5.25
CA GLU A 77 -9.75 5.95 5.52
C GLU A 77 -10.12 4.74 4.66
N GLN A 78 -9.66 4.69 3.41
CA GLN A 78 -9.79 3.51 2.56
C GLN A 78 -9.06 2.31 3.16
N ALA A 79 -7.79 2.46 3.56
CA ALA A 79 -7.04 1.41 4.25
C ALA A 79 -7.77 0.94 5.52
N ARG A 80 -8.28 1.87 6.33
CA ARG A 80 -9.04 1.56 7.55
C ARG A 80 -10.31 0.74 7.28
N SER A 81 -10.98 1.00 6.15
CA SER A 81 -12.23 0.30 5.80
C SER A 81 -12.04 -1.12 5.25
N GLN A 82 -10.82 -1.51 4.90
CA GLN A 82 -10.54 -2.79 4.24
C GLN A 82 -10.49 -3.97 5.22
N ASN A 83 -9.87 -3.79 6.37
CA ASN A 83 -9.69 -4.81 7.41
C ASN A 83 -9.30 -4.17 8.76
N ASP A 84 -9.22 -4.99 9.80
CA ASP A 84 -8.96 -4.56 11.18
C ASP A 84 -7.46 -4.39 11.53
N LEU A 85 -6.58 -4.31 10.52
CA LEU A 85 -5.14 -4.08 10.73
C LEU A 85 -4.81 -2.59 10.84
N THR A 86 -3.56 -2.26 11.18
CA THR A 86 -3.11 -0.87 11.29
C THR A 86 -3.15 -0.20 9.90
N PRO A 87 -3.95 0.87 9.70
CA PRO A 87 -4.10 1.47 8.38
C PRO A 87 -2.85 2.26 7.96
N VAL A 88 -2.42 2.04 6.73
CA VAL A 88 -1.25 2.65 6.11
C VAL A 88 -1.60 3.09 4.70
N ALA A 89 -1.23 4.33 4.36
CA ALA A 89 -1.26 4.81 2.98
C ALA A 89 0.18 4.87 2.43
N VAL A 90 0.45 4.14 1.35
CA VAL A 90 1.68 4.26 0.58
C VAL A 90 1.45 5.21 -0.58
N ILE A 91 2.05 6.39 -0.51
CA ILE A 91 1.87 7.45 -1.50
C ILE A 91 3.14 7.66 -2.31
N LYS A 92 2.99 7.98 -3.60
CA LYS A 92 4.13 8.29 -4.46
C LYS A 92 3.80 9.37 -5.48
N ALA A 93 4.51 10.50 -5.38
CA ALA A 93 4.51 11.51 -6.43
C ALA A 93 5.44 11.14 -7.60
N ASP A 94 5.23 11.76 -8.75
CA ASP A 94 6.11 11.56 -9.92
C ASP A 94 7.54 12.00 -9.60
N ARG A 95 8.51 11.13 -9.91
CA ARG A 95 9.95 11.34 -9.66
C ARG A 95 10.33 11.56 -8.18
N LYS A 96 9.46 11.13 -7.25
CA LYS A 96 9.75 11.06 -5.82
C LYS A 96 9.81 9.62 -5.34
N GLU A 97 10.46 9.40 -4.22
CA GLU A 97 10.39 8.13 -3.50
C GLU A 97 8.96 7.89 -2.96
N PRO A 98 8.55 6.62 -2.79
CA PRO A 98 7.34 6.30 -2.05
C PRO A 98 7.48 6.72 -0.58
N LEU A 99 6.41 7.25 -0.01
CA LEU A 99 6.29 7.54 1.42
C LEU A 99 5.24 6.62 2.03
N VAL A 100 5.49 6.21 3.27
CA VAL A 100 4.52 5.49 4.10
C VAL A 100 3.91 6.49 5.06
N VAL A 101 2.59 6.64 5.02
CA VAL A 101 1.84 7.54 5.88
C VAL A 101 1.11 6.72 6.93
N LEU A 102 1.32 7.11 8.18
CA LEU A 102 0.69 6.59 9.39
C LEU A 102 0.09 7.77 10.15
N THR A 103 -0.85 7.50 11.05
CA THR A 103 -1.20 8.49 12.08
C THR A 103 -0.01 8.69 13.01
N LEU A 104 0.07 9.86 13.64
CA LEU A 104 1.12 10.14 14.62
C LEU A 104 1.13 9.08 15.73
N GLU A 105 -0.05 8.75 16.25
CA GLU A 105 -0.21 7.73 17.29
C GLU A 105 0.34 6.37 16.86
N ALA A 106 -0.01 5.89 15.65
CA ALA A 106 0.49 4.62 15.13
C ALA A 106 2.01 4.66 14.84
N PHE A 107 2.55 5.82 14.46
CA PHE A 107 3.99 5.98 14.30
C PHE A 107 4.72 5.89 15.65
N MET A 108 4.17 6.49 16.71
CA MET A 108 4.78 6.46 18.04
C MET A 108 4.83 5.07 18.66
N THR A 109 3.97 4.13 18.25
CA THR A 109 4.05 2.73 18.72
C THR A 109 5.23 1.95 18.10
N LEU A 110 5.82 2.46 17.01
CA LEU A 110 6.99 1.86 16.36
C LEU A 110 8.31 2.26 17.01
N THR A 111 8.31 3.36 17.77
CA THR A 111 9.48 3.88 18.47
C THR A 111 9.52 3.35 19.89
N LYS A 112 10.71 2.95 20.36
CA LYS A 112 10.97 2.66 21.78
C LYS A 112 11.45 3.92 22.50
#